data_AF-A0A1G0HCN6-F1
#
_entry.id   AF-A0A1G0HCN6-F1
#
_cell.length_a   1.000
_cell.length_b   1.000
_cell.length_c   1.000
_cell.angle_alpha   90.00
_cell.angle_beta   90.00
_cell.angle_gamma   90.00
#
_symmetry.space_group_name_H-M   'P 1'
#
loop_
_entity.id
_entity.type
_entity.pdbx_description
1 polymer ?
#
loop_
_entity_poly.entity_id
_entity_poly.type
_entity_poly.pdbx_seq_one_letter_code
_entity_poly.pdbx_strand_id
1 'polypeptide(L)' 'MSKRHFVKNIVSHLCAALPHHLQEVKKDIKKNVRSILTRGFSKLDLVPREEFDVQTKVLQRTRKKLEEIETFLKKREPHE' A
#
# COMPACT_ATOMS: atom_id res chain seq x y z
N MET A 1 -1.64 9.66 1.86
CA MET A 1 -0.17 9.69 1.58
C MET A 1 0.07 9.97 0.10
N SER A 2 0.62 11.14 -0.27
CA SER A 2 0.73 11.55 -1.68
C SER A 2 1.77 10.71 -2.45
N LYS A 3 1.40 10.16 -3.62
CA LYS A 3 2.27 9.34 -4.51
C LYS A 3 3.64 9.97 -4.75
N ARG A 4 3.72 11.31 -4.77
CA ARG A 4 4.98 12.07 -4.96
C ARG A 4 5.98 11.89 -3.80
N HIS A 5 5.49 11.73 -2.58
CA HIS A 5 6.34 11.59 -1.39
C HIS A 5 6.96 10.20 -1.30
N PHE A 6 6.18 9.16 -1.63
CA PHE A 6 6.65 7.78 -1.66
C PHE A 6 7.76 7.54 -2.69
N VAL A 7 7.56 8.01 -3.93
CA VAL A 7 8.59 7.93 -4.98
C VAL A 7 9.86 8.67 -4.56
N LYS A 8 9.72 9.84 -3.92
CA LYS A 8 10.86 10.60 -3.42
C LYS A 8 11.64 9.83 -2.34
N ASN A 9 10.95 9.15 -1.42
CA ASN A 9 11.57 8.33 -0.38
C ASN A 9 12.33 7.14 -0.98
N ILE A 10 11.73 6.38 -1.90
CA ILE A 10 12.41 5.25 -2.57
C ILE A 10 13.67 5.73 -3.29
N VAL A 11 13.55 6.81 -4.07
CA VAL A 11 14.69 7.37 -4.80
C VAL A 11 15.81 7.81 -3.83
N SER A 12 15.46 8.34 -2.66
CA SER A 12 16.42 8.73 -1.63
C SER A 12 17.14 7.52 -1.01
N HIS A 13 16.40 6.46 -0.67
CA HIS A 13 16.98 5.22 -0.14
C HIS A 13 17.86 4.51 -1.15
N LEU A 14 17.43 4.45 -2.42
CA LEU A 14 18.22 3.83 -3.48
C LEU A 14 19.53 4.60 -3.71
N CYS A 15 19.46 5.93 -3.70
CA CYS A 15 20.64 6.80 -3.79
C CYS A 15 21.60 6.69 -2.59
N ALA A 16 21.12 6.22 -1.43
CA ALA A 16 21.93 5.98 -0.23
C ALA A 16 22.58 4.59 -0.23
N ALA A 17 22.00 3.62 -0.94
CA ALA A 17 22.54 2.29 -1.12
C ALA A 17 23.54 2.18 -2.30
N LEU A 18 23.71 3.25 -3.10
CA LEU A 18 24.68 3.27 -4.20
C LEU A 18 26.12 3.37 -3.65
N PRO A 19 27.07 2.56 -4.16
CA PRO A 19 28.46 2.62 -3.74
C PRO A 19 29.15 3.93 -4.16
N HIS A 20 30.14 4.36 -3.36
CA HIS A 20 30.73 5.70 -3.43
C HIS A 20 31.39 6.08 -4.77
N HIS A 21 31.74 5.10 -5.62
CA HIS A 21 32.33 5.34 -6.96
C HIS A 21 31.31 5.82 -8.01
N LEU A 22 30.00 5.77 -7.72
CA LEU A 22 28.93 6.21 -8.62
C LEU A 22 28.38 7.61 -8.27
N GLN A 23 29.06 8.37 -7.40
CA GLN A 23 28.53 9.65 -6.92
C GLN A 23 28.42 10.74 -8.00
N GLU A 24 29.29 10.77 -9.00
CA GLU A 24 29.21 11.74 -10.10
C GLU A 24 28.01 11.47 -11.02
N VAL A 25 27.68 10.19 -11.25
CA VAL A 25 26.55 9.76 -12.11
C VAL A 25 25.22 9.78 -11.33
N LYS A 26 25.25 10.07 -10.03
CA LYS A 26 24.09 10.02 -9.12
C LYS A 26 22.94 10.90 -9.57
N LYS A 27 23.21 12.09 -10.15
CA LYS A 27 22.16 13.01 -10.61
C LYS A 27 21.36 12.42 -11.77
N ASP A 28 22.04 11.84 -12.75
CA ASP A 28 21.41 11.26 -13.94
C ASP A 28 20.69 9.96 -13.62
N ILE A 29 21.32 9.10 -12.81
CA ILE A 29 20.68 7.88 -12.29
C ILE A 29 19.43 8.23 -11.49
N LYS A 30 19.49 9.24 -10.61
CA LYS A 30 18.34 9.68 -9.82
C LYS A 30 17.18 10.15 -10.70
N LYS A 31 17.46 10.89 -11.77
CA LYS A 31 16.45 11.37 -12.72
C LYS A 31 15.81 10.20 -13.50
N ASN A 32 16.64 9.29 -14.01
CA ASN A 32 16.18 8.13 -14.76
C ASN A 32 15.37 7.16 -13.88
N VAL A 33 15.88 6.82 -12.70
CA VAL A 33 15.16 5.96 -11.73
C VAL A 33 13.84 6.59 -11.32
N ARG A 34 13.81 7.89 -11.02
CA ARG A 34 12.55 8.57 -10.67
C ARG A 34 11.52 8.49 -11.80
N SER A 35 11.96 8.66 -13.04
CA SER A 35 11.08 8.55 -14.22
C SER A 35 10.54 7.13 -14.39
N ILE A 36 11.41 6.11 -14.29
CA ILE A 36 11.04 4.70 -14.39
C ILE A 36 10.07 4.31 -13.28
N LEU A 37 10.37 4.67 -12.03
CA LEU A 37 9.50 4.38 -10.89
C LEU A 37 8.15 5.09 -11.02
N THR A 38 8.12 6.36 -11.41
CA THR A 38 6.87 7.10 -11.60
C THR A 38 6.01 6.44 -12.70
N ARG A 39 6.64 6.00 -13.79
CA ARG A 39 5.95 5.31 -14.89
C ARG A 39 5.47 3.92 -14.50
N GLY A 40 6.29 3.15 -13.77
CA GLY A 40 5.93 1.82 -13.26
C GLY A 40 4.77 1.90 -12.25
N PHE A 41 4.85 2.82 -11.29
CA PHE A 41 3.78 3.07 -10.31
C PHE A 41 2.51 3.66 -10.91
N SER A 42 2.57 4.28 -12.09
CA SER A 42 1.36 4.70 -12.82
C SER A 42 0.69 3.54 -13.56
N LYS A 43 1.43 2.45 -13.82
CA LYS A 43 0.92 1.23 -14.47
C LYS A 43 0.48 0.15 -13.48
N LEU A 44 0.94 0.22 -12.24
CA LEU A 44 0.43 -0.61 -11.16
C LEU A 44 -0.89 0.00 -10.69
N ASP A 45 -1.94 -0.82 -10.53
CA ASP A 45 -3.22 -0.43 -9.92
C ASP A 45 -3.02 -0.11 -8.43
N LEU A 46 -2.31 0.99 -8.17
CA LEU A 46 -1.99 1.44 -6.84
C LEU A 46 -3.25 1.97 -6.18
N VAL A 47 -3.85 1.13 -5.35
CA VAL A 47 -4.91 1.52 -4.43
C VAL A 47 -4.31 2.53 -3.42
N PRO A 48 -4.81 3.77 -3.36
CA PRO A 48 -4.43 4.71 -2.32
C PRO A 48 -4.65 4.12 -0.93
N ARG A 49 -3.77 4.44 0.02
CA ARG A 49 -3.91 3.99 1.41
C ARG A 49 -5.28 4.34 2.01
N GLU A 50 -5.86 5.47 1.63
CA GLU A 50 -7.19 5.88 2.08
C GLU A 50 -8.30 4.93 1.59
N GLU A 51 -8.23 4.47 0.35
CA GLU A 51 -9.17 3.47 -0.19
C GLU A 51 -8.95 2.10 0.47
N PHE A 52 -7.71 1.72 0.74
CA PHE A 52 -7.38 0.51 1.49
C PHE A 52 -7.95 0.55 2.93
N ASP A 53 -7.83 1.69 3.61
CA ASP A 53 -8.35 1.87 4.97
C ASP A 53 -9.89 1.84 4.98
N VAL A 54 -10.54 2.37 3.93
CA VAL A 54 -12.00 2.26 3.75
C VAL A 54 -12.42 0.80 3.54
N GLN A 55 -11.75 0.05 2.66
CA GLN A 55 -12.04 -1.37 2.44
C GLN A 55 -11.83 -2.19 3.72
N THR A 56 -10.79 -1.90 4.49
CA THR A 56 -10.55 -2.52 5.80
C THR A 56 -11.71 -2.27 6.77
N LYS A 57 -12.23 -1.04 6.83
CA LYS A 57 -13.40 -0.70 7.65
C LYS A 57 -14.67 -1.42 7.19
N VAL A 58 -14.86 -1.59 5.88
CA VAL A 58 -15.98 -2.36 5.33
C VAL A 58 -15.86 -3.82 5.77
N LEU A 59 -14.67 -4.44 5.63
CA LEU A 59 -14.42 -5.81 6.08
C LEU A 59 -14.68 -6.01 7.58
N GLN A 60 -14.24 -5.07 8.41
CA GLN A 60 -14.52 -5.11 9.86
C GLN A 60 -16.02 -5.09 10.17
N ARG A 61 -16.80 -4.25 9.48
CA ARG A 61 -18.26 -4.19 9.64
C ARG A 61 -18.93 -5.48 9.20
N THR A 62 -18.48 -6.06 8.09
CA THR A 62 -19.00 -7.35 7.60
C THR A 62 -18.72 -8.46 8.60
N ARG A 63 -17.51 -8.51 9.17
CA ARG A 63 -17.13 -9.50 10.19
C ARG A 63 -17.99 -9.39 11.44
N LYS A 64 -18.22 -8.16 11.91
CA LYS A 64 -19.11 -7.92 13.06
C LYS A 64 -20.54 -8.41 12.79
N LYS A 65 -21.10 -8.10 11.62
CA LYS A 65 -22.43 -8.59 11.23
C LYS A 65 -22.49 -10.11 11.10
N LEU A 66 -21.41 -10.73 10.62
CA LEU A 66 -21.30 -12.18 10.54
C LEU A 66 -21.36 -12.80 11.95
N GLU A 67 -20.57 -12.27 12.89
CA GLU A 67 -20.56 -12.73 14.29
C GLU A 67 -21.92 -12.56 14.98
N GLU A 68 -22.64 -11.45 14.71
CA GLU A 68 -23.99 -11.22 15.20
C GLU A 68 -24.98 -12.28 14.68
N ILE A 69 -24.91 -12.61 13.38
CA ILE A 69 -25.75 -13.64 12.76
C ILE A 69 -25.38 -15.02 13.29
N GLU A 70 -24.09 -15.37 13.40
CA GLU A 70 -23.63 -16.63 13.97
C GLU A 70 -24.12 -16.80 15.42
N THR A 71 -24.07 -15.73 16.21
CA THR A 71 -24.58 -15.74 17.60
C THR A 71 -26.09 -15.93 17.63
N PHE A 72 -26.81 -15.28 16.72
CA PHE A 72 -28.26 -15.43 16.59
C PHE A 72 -28.66 -16.86 16.17
N LEU A 73 -27.93 -17.46 15.24
CA LEU A 73 -28.12 -18.85 14.82
C LEU A 73 -27.83 -19.82 15.97
N LYS A 74 -26.70 -19.68 16.67
CA LYS A 74 -26.39 -20.48 17.87
C LYS A 74 -27.46 -20.36 18.96
N LYS A 75 -28.03 -19.17 19.13
CA LYS A 75 -29.14 -18.94 20.08
C LYS A 75 -30.46 -19.59 19.63
N ARG A 76 -30.62 -19.84 18.33
CA ARG A 76 -31.80 -20.47 17.72
C ARG A 76 -31.66 -21.97 17.44
N GLU A 77 -30.47 -22.54 17.59
CA GLU A 77 -30.24 -23.98 17.59
C GLU A 77 -30.18 -24.64 19.00
N PRO A 78 -30.97 -24.27 20.04
CA PRO A 78 -31.00 -25.03 21.29
C PRO A 78 -32.00 -26.21 21.24
N HIS A 79 -32.20 -26.84 20.08
CA HIS A 79 -33.09 -27.99 19.95
C HIS A 79 -32.50 -29.08 19.06
N GLU A 80 -31.57 -29.84 19.64
CA GLU A 80 -31.69 -31.29 19.70
C GLU A 80 -31.68 -31.71 21.17
#